data_AF-A0A2D9XLA2-F1
#
_entry.id   AF-A0A2D9XLA2-F1
#
_cell.length_a   1.000
_cell.length_b   1.000
_cell.length_c   1.000
_cell.angle_alpha   90.00
_cell.angle_beta   90.00
_cell.angle_gamma   90.00
#
_symmetry.space_group_name_H-M   'P 1'
#
loop_
_entity.id
_entity.type
_entity.pdbx_description
1 polymer ?
#
loop_
_entity_poly.entity_id
_entity_poly.type
_entity_poly.pdbx_seq_one_letter_code
_entity_poly.pdbx_strand_id
1 'polypeptide(L)'
;MDQAARKKIIRNTIILLSPFLVMILINEFYRIKYKEKPTEKHHKVIIIGTKKEINRCSWYCHDTDIDDGCKSKHNPIIKNKSIDKVYRKILEGLRKGNYVVMNIIFLVILWPLLMYIFLLKCINIQQKINSMKKKN
;
A
#
# COMPACT_ATOMS: atom_id res chain seq x y z
N MET A 1 -21.02 -25.16 -16.73
CA MET A 1 -20.58 -24.59 -15.44
C MET A 1 -21.82 -24.08 -14.72
N ASP A 2 -22.09 -24.56 -13.50
CA ASP A 2 -23.28 -24.24 -12.69
C ASP A 2 -23.42 -22.72 -12.43
N GLN A 3 -24.66 -22.23 -12.31
CA GLN A 3 -25.00 -20.83 -12.05
C GLN A 3 -24.39 -20.34 -10.72
N ALA A 4 -24.34 -21.20 -9.70
CA ALA A 4 -23.70 -20.86 -8.42
C ALA A 4 -22.18 -20.71 -8.55
N ALA A 5 -21.53 -21.59 -9.32
CA ALA A 5 -20.10 -21.50 -9.60
C ALA A 5 -19.75 -20.21 -10.36
N ARG A 6 -20.57 -19.83 -11.36
CA ARG A 6 -20.39 -18.58 -12.12
C ARG A 6 -20.49 -17.33 -11.23
N LYS A 7 -21.51 -17.25 -10.37
CA LYS A 7 -21.67 -16.13 -9.42
C LYS A 7 -20.48 -16.00 -8.47
N LYS A 8 -19.93 -17.12 -8.01
CA LYS A 8 -18.75 -17.15 -7.13
C LYS A 8 -17.50 -16.62 -7.83
N ILE A 9 -17.27 -17.03 -9.08
CA ILE A 9 -16.12 -16.54 -9.87
C ILE A 9 -16.24 -15.03 -10.06
N ILE A 10 -17.38 -14.53 -10.52
CA ILE A 10 -17.61 -13.10 -10.75
C ILE A 10 -17.35 -12.30 -9.47
N ARG A 11 -17.93 -12.71 -8.34
CA ARG A 11 -17.72 -12.06 -7.04
C ARG A 11 -16.24 -12.00 -6.68
N ASN A 12 -15.54 -13.12 -6.79
CA ASN A 12 -14.13 -13.21 -6.43
C ASN A 12 -13.25 -12.33 -7.33
N THR A 13 -13.51 -12.32 -8.64
CA THR A 13 -12.82 -11.44 -9.60
C THR A 13 -13.06 -9.96 -9.30
N ILE A 14 -14.30 -9.57 -8.98
CA ILE A 14 -14.61 -8.18 -8.61
C ILE A 14 -13.85 -7.78 -7.34
N ILE A 15 -13.85 -8.63 -6.31
CA ILE A 15 -13.12 -8.38 -5.05
C ILE A 15 -11.62 -8.23 -5.31
N LEU A 16 -11.05 -9.01 -6.22
CA LEU A 16 -9.64 -8.93 -6.57
C LEU A 16 -9.28 -7.63 -7.31
N LEU A 17 -10.13 -7.22 -8.26
CA LEU A 17 -9.84 -6.09 -9.15
C LEU A 17 -10.25 -4.73 -8.57
N SER A 18 -11.23 -4.69 -7.67
CA SER A 18 -11.77 -3.42 -7.16
C SER A 18 -10.74 -2.52 -6.46
N PRO A 19 -9.75 -3.01 -5.68
CA PRO A 19 -8.76 -2.13 -5.06
C PRO A 19 -7.89 -1.43 -6.09
N PHE A 20 -7.57 -2.10 -7.21
CA PHE A 20 -6.80 -1.51 -8.30
C PHE A 20 -7.59 -0.42 -9.03
N LEU A 21 -8.88 -0.64 -9.26
CA LEU A 21 -9.75 0.38 -9.85
C LEU A 21 -9.83 1.61 -8.94
N VAL A 22 -10.01 1.42 -7.64
CA VAL A 22 -10.02 2.52 -6.66
C VAL A 22 -8.69 3.27 -6.67
N MET A 23 -7.56 2.56 -6.69
CA MET A 23 -6.23 3.17 -6.77
C MET A 23 -6.07 4.03 -8.04
N ILE A 24 -6.50 3.52 -9.20
CA ILE A 24 -6.45 4.26 -10.47
C ILE A 24 -7.30 5.52 -10.40
N LEU A 25 -8.54 5.42 -9.89
CA LEU A 25 -9.44 6.56 -9.77
C LEU A 25 -8.88 7.64 -8.84
N ILE A 26 -8.32 7.25 -7.70
CA ILE A 26 -7.66 8.17 -6.77
C ILE A 26 -6.47 8.83 -7.48
N ASN A 27 -5.59 8.06 -8.10
CA ASN A 27 -4.42 8.62 -8.79
C ASN A 27 -4.81 9.62 -9.88
N GLU A 28 -5.84 9.32 -10.67
CA GLU A 28 -6.32 10.23 -11.72
C GLU A 28 -6.97 11.48 -11.14
N PHE A 29 -7.76 11.36 -10.08
CA PHE A 29 -8.33 12.49 -9.36
C PHE A 29 -7.24 13.43 -8.82
N TYR A 30 -6.19 12.87 -8.24
CA TYR A 30 -5.05 13.64 -7.75
C TYR A 30 -4.23 14.25 -8.89
N ARG A 31 -4.07 13.55 -10.03
CA ARG A 31 -3.40 14.11 -11.22
C ARG A 31 -4.10 15.36 -11.74
N ILE A 32 -5.43 15.38 -11.74
CA ILE A 32 -6.21 16.57 -12.14
C ILE A 32 -6.02 17.71 -11.14
N LYS A 33 -5.99 17.39 -9.84
CA LYS A 33 -5.92 18.39 -8.75
C LYS A 33 -4.52 19.00 -8.58
N TYR A 34 -3.45 18.25 -8.81
CA TYR A 34 -2.07 18.70 -8.58
C TYR A 34 -1.33 18.85 -9.92
N LYS A 35 -1.24 20.08 -10.42
CA LYS A 35 -0.45 20.45 -11.62
C LYS A 35 0.99 20.81 -11.27
N GLU A 36 1.63 20.09 -10.35
CA GLU A 36 3.04 20.34 -10.07
C GLU A 36 3.87 20.03 -11.32
N LYS A 37 4.79 20.93 -11.69
CA LYS A 37 5.64 20.71 -12.85
C LYS A 37 6.59 19.55 -12.52
N PRO A 38 6.66 18.51 -13.37
CA PRO A 38 7.61 17.44 -13.18
C PRO A 38 9.03 18.00 -13.12
N THR A 39 9.81 17.56 -12.12
CA THR A 39 11.22 17.96 -11.98
C THR A 39 12.10 16.83 -12.49
N GLU A 40 13.05 17.14 -13.36
CA GLU A 40 14.03 16.14 -13.81
C GLU A 40 15.14 15.95 -12.77
N LYS A 41 15.42 14.69 -12.44
CA LYS A 41 16.62 14.30 -11.70
C LYS A 41 17.20 13.05 -12.36
N HIS A 42 18.47 13.09 -12.76
CA HIS A 42 19.15 12.00 -13.46
C HIS A 42 18.37 11.44 -14.67
N HIS A 43 17.88 12.31 -15.57
CA HIS A 43 17.10 11.94 -16.76
C HIS A 43 15.80 11.16 -16.47
N LYS A 44 15.28 11.26 -15.24
CA LYS A 44 13.98 10.71 -14.85
C LYS A 44 13.05 11.85 -14.45
N VAL A 45 11.84 11.82 -15.00
CA VAL A 45 10.76 12.72 -14.63
C VAL A 45 10.24 12.32 -13.24
N ILE A 46 10.38 13.20 -12.26
CA ILE A 46 9.90 12.96 -10.90
C ILE A 46 8.73 13.91 -10.63
N ILE A 47 7.59 13.32 -10.27
CA ILE A 47 6.29 13.98 -10.13
C ILE A 47 6.15 14.69 -8.76
N ILE A 48 7.00 14.34 -7.79
CA ILE A 48 6.95 14.85 -6.42
C ILE A 48 8.29 15.49 -6.05
N GLY A 49 8.25 16.65 -5.40
CA GLY A 49 9.42 17.45 -5.04
C GLY A 49 10.57 16.63 -4.45
N THR A 50 11.73 16.66 -5.13
CA THR A 50 13.00 16.07 -4.67
C THR A 50 13.85 17.06 -3.87
N LYS A 51 13.33 18.28 -3.68
CA LYS A 51 13.97 19.32 -2.85
C LYS A 51 13.66 19.07 -1.38
N LYS A 52 14.62 19.39 -0.53
CA LYS A 52 14.43 19.42 0.92
C LYS A 52 13.38 20.48 1.25
N GLU A 53 12.27 20.05 1.83
CA GLU A 53 11.24 20.97 2.32
C GLU A 53 10.85 20.57 3.74
N ILE A 54 11.16 21.44 4.70
CA ILE A 54 11.02 21.15 6.13
C ILE A 54 9.55 21.30 6.58
N ASN A 55 8.70 21.95 5.78
CA ASN A 55 7.31 22.23 6.09
C ASN A 55 6.31 21.32 5.36
N ARG A 56 6.76 20.47 4.43
CA ARG A 56 5.94 19.46 3.75
C ARG A 56 6.74 18.19 3.53
N CYS A 57 6.09 17.03 3.54
CA CYS A 57 6.76 15.78 3.20
C CYS A 57 7.26 15.83 1.76
N SER A 58 8.55 15.57 1.56
CA SER A 58 9.17 15.42 0.24
C SER A 58 9.95 14.12 0.15
N TRP A 59 10.24 13.64 -1.06
CA TRP A 59 11.04 12.42 -1.24
C TRP A 59 12.46 12.57 -0.68
N TYR A 60 12.96 13.80 -0.63
CA TYR A 60 14.22 14.09 0.06
C TYR A 60 14.16 13.66 1.53
N CYS A 61 13.11 14.08 2.25
CA CYS A 61 12.91 13.70 3.66
C CYS A 61 12.61 12.20 3.85
N HIS A 62 12.09 11.51 2.83
CA HIS A 62 11.90 10.06 2.84
C HIS A 62 13.23 9.32 2.68
N ASP A 63 14.08 9.75 1.74
CA ASP A 63 15.32 9.05 1.41
C ASP A 63 16.42 9.34 2.45
N THR A 64 16.40 10.54 3.03
CA THR A 64 17.29 10.96 4.11
C THR A 64 16.58 10.77 5.46
N ASP A 65 16.50 9.52 5.92
CA ASP A 65 16.02 9.11 7.26
C ASP A 65 16.77 9.75 8.46
N ILE A 66 17.70 10.67 8.21
CA ILE A 66 18.76 11.11 9.12
C ILE A 66 18.53 12.59 9.48
N ASP A 67 18.19 12.85 10.74
CA ASP A 67 18.27 14.08 11.57
C ASP A 67 18.35 15.49 10.94
N ASP A 68 17.80 15.68 9.75
CA ASP A 68 17.91 16.91 8.98
C ASP A 68 16.78 17.93 9.24
N GLY A 69 16.05 17.74 10.35
CA GLY A 69 14.82 18.46 10.69
C GLY A 69 13.53 17.86 10.11
N CYS A 70 13.63 16.87 9.20
CA CYS A 70 12.47 16.17 8.62
C CYS A 70 11.80 15.22 9.64
N LYS A 71 12.59 14.45 10.40
CA LYS A 71 12.09 13.41 11.32
C LYS A 71 11.31 13.99 12.49
N SER A 72 11.78 15.09 13.08
CA SER A 72 11.15 15.77 14.21
C SER A 72 9.81 16.42 13.86
N LYS A 73 9.64 16.90 12.62
CA LYS A 73 8.40 17.53 12.15
C LYS A 73 7.42 16.57 11.49
N HIS A 74 7.89 15.54 10.77
CA HIS A 74 7.01 14.67 9.98
C HIS A 74 6.74 13.30 10.63
N ASN A 75 7.46 12.91 11.68
CA ASN A 75 7.21 11.66 12.38
C ASN A 75 7.00 11.84 13.91
N PRO A 76 5.95 12.57 14.34
CA PRO A 76 5.67 12.76 15.76
C PRO A 76 5.15 11.49 16.47
N ILE A 77 4.83 10.43 15.72
CA ILE A 77 4.00 9.31 16.18
C ILE A 77 4.83 8.19 16.82
N ILE A 78 6.09 7.99 16.42
CA ILE A 78 6.93 6.93 17.01
C ILE A 78 7.65 7.44 18.26
N LYS A 79 6.89 7.76 19.31
CA LYS A 79 7.47 8.04 20.65
C LYS A 79 7.90 6.75 21.37
N ASN A 80 7.35 5.60 20.95
CA ASN A 80 7.67 4.31 21.55
C ASN A 80 8.93 3.71 20.90
N LYS A 81 10.04 3.73 21.66
CA LYS A 81 11.35 3.22 21.24
C LYS A 81 11.34 1.75 20.78
N SER A 82 10.41 0.94 21.30
CA SER A 82 10.30 -0.48 20.94
C SER A 82 9.73 -0.69 19.53
N ILE A 83 8.69 0.06 19.17
CA ILE A 83 8.10 0.03 17.82
C ILE A 83 9.12 0.57 16.81
N ASP A 84 9.82 1.64 17.17
CA ASP A 84 10.89 2.23 16.34
C ASP A 84 12.02 1.23 16.05
N LYS A 85 12.38 0.39 17.03
CA LYS A 85 13.39 -0.66 16.87
C LYS A 85 12.93 -1.76 15.92
N VAL A 86 11.68 -2.20 16.02
CA VAL A 86 11.11 -3.21 15.11
C VAL A 86 11.01 -2.65 13.70
N TYR A 87 10.50 -1.42 13.55
CA TYR A 87 10.42 -0.71 12.28
C TYR A 87 11.79 -0.59 11.60
N ARG A 88 12.82 -0.12 12.33
CA ARG A 88 14.20 -0.03 11.81
C ARG A 88 14.74 -1.38 11.36
N LYS A 89 14.52 -2.45 12.11
CA LYS A 89 14.98 -3.80 11.72
C LYS A 89 14.34 -4.29 10.42
N ILE A 90 13.03 -4.03 10.24
CA ILE A 90 12.33 -4.34 9.00
C ILE A 90 12.93 -3.53 7.84
N LEU A 91 13.18 -2.24 8.07
CA LEU A 91 13.76 -1.33 7.07
C LEU A 91 15.19 -1.73 6.68
N GLU A 92 16.03 -2.10 7.65
CA GLU A 92 17.38 -2.63 7.44
C GLU A 92 17.35 -3.95 6.65
N GLY A 93 16.39 -4.83 6.95
CA GLY A 93 16.16 -6.05 6.17
C GLY A 93 15.81 -5.77 4.71
N LEU A 94 14.93 -4.82 4.47
CA LEU A 94 14.52 -4.39 3.12
C LEU A 94 15.66 -3.68 2.36
N ARG A 95 16.52 -2.91 3.06
CA ARG A 95 17.69 -2.21 2.49
C ARG A 95 18.83 -3.13 2.05
N LYS A 96 18.96 -4.34 2.62
CA LYS A 96 20.01 -5.30 2.24
C LYS A 96 19.82 -5.89 0.83
N GLY A 97 18.64 -5.78 0.24
CA GLY A 97 18.35 -6.15 -1.14
C GLY A 97 18.09 -4.94 -2.04
N ASN A 98 17.58 -5.18 -3.25
CA ASN A 98 17.04 -4.11 -4.09
C ASN A 98 15.71 -3.63 -3.47
N TYR A 99 15.76 -2.55 -2.68
CA TYR A 99 14.63 -2.01 -1.92
C TYR A 99 13.35 -1.83 -2.76
N VAL A 100 13.51 -1.36 -4.00
CA VAL A 100 12.40 -1.17 -4.94
C VAL A 100 11.74 -2.52 -5.26
N VAL A 101 12.56 -3.52 -5.60
CA VAL A 101 12.08 -4.87 -5.94
C VAL A 101 11.40 -5.53 -4.74
N MET A 102 12.02 -5.44 -3.55
CA MET A 102 11.46 -6.03 -2.34
C MET A 102 10.12 -5.40 -1.96
N ASN A 103 9.98 -4.08 -2.07
CA ASN A 103 8.70 -3.42 -1.84
C ASN A 103 7.63 -3.88 -2.83
N ILE A 104 7.96 -4.06 -4.11
CA ILE A 104 7.00 -4.59 -5.09
C ILE A 104 6.57 -6.00 -4.71
N ILE A 105 7.52 -6.89 -4.42
CA ILE A 105 7.22 -8.29 -4.08
C ILE A 105 6.37 -8.38 -2.80
N PHE A 106 6.80 -7.73 -1.72
CA PHE A 106 6.14 -7.87 -0.42
C PHE A 106 4.86 -7.05 -0.32
N LEU A 107 4.90 -5.77 -0.69
CA LEU A 107 3.77 -4.84 -0.45
C LEU A 107 2.75 -4.82 -1.58
N VAL A 108 3.16 -5.04 -2.83
CA VAL A 108 2.26 -4.95 -3.99
C VAL A 108 1.71 -6.33 -4.39
N ILE A 109 2.50 -7.39 -4.23
CA ILE A 109 2.10 -8.75 -4.66
C ILE A 109 1.69 -9.60 -3.46
N LEU A 110 2.62 -9.90 -2.56
CA LEU A 110 2.41 -10.89 -1.50
C LEU A 110 1.31 -10.45 -0.54
N TRP A 111 1.37 -9.21 -0.06
CA TRP A 111 0.45 -8.70 0.95
C TRP A 111 -1.00 -8.60 0.43
N PRO A 112 -1.27 -8.03 -0.77
CA PRO A 112 -2.62 -8.00 -1.32
C PRO A 112 -3.17 -9.40 -1.63
N LEU A 113 -2.34 -10.33 -2.12
CA LEU A 113 -2.77 -11.71 -2.35
C LEU A 113 -3.14 -12.41 -1.04
N LEU A 114 -2.34 -12.22 0.01
CA LEU A 114 -2.61 -12.79 1.33
C LEU A 114 -3.94 -12.27 1.89
N MET A 115 -4.15 -10.95 1.83
CA MET A 115 -5.41 -10.31 2.24
C MET A 115 -6.60 -10.84 1.44
N TYR A 116 -6.45 -10.99 0.13
CA TYR A 116 -7.48 -11.54 -0.74
C TYR A 116 -7.87 -12.96 -0.35
N ILE A 117 -6.89 -13.84 -0.14
CA ILE A 117 -7.13 -15.23 0.29
C ILE A 117 -7.88 -15.26 1.62
N PHE A 118 -7.46 -14.46 2.60
CA PHE A 118 -8.13 -14.41 3.90
C PHE A 118 -9.56 -13.87 3.79
N LEU A 119 -9.77 -12.82 3.01
CA LEU A 119 -11.10 -12.25 2.78
C LEU A 119 -12.05 -13.29 2.15
N LEU A 120 -11.58 -14.05 1.16
CA LEU A 120 -12.36 -15.14 0.56
C LEU A 120 -12.70 -16.23 1.59
N LYS A 121 -11.75 -16.59 2.47
CA LYS A 121 -12.01 -17.55 3.55
C LYS A 121 -13.08 -17.03 4.50
N CYS A 122 -12.99 -15.79 4.94
CA CYS A 122 -13.98 -15.14 5.80
C CYS A 122 -15.38 -15.17 5.17
N ILE A 123 -15.50 -14.77 3.90
CA ILE A 123 -16.77 -14.79 3.17
C ILE A 123 -17.34 -16.20 3.07
N ASN A 124 -16.52 -17.20 2.73
CA ASN A 124 -16.98 -18.58 2.61
C ASN A 124 -17.45 -19.15 3.96
N ILE A 125 -16.75 -18.84 5.05
CA ILE A 125 -17.16 -19.24 6.40
C ILE A 125 -18.49 -18.58 6.77
N GLN A 126 -18.63 -17.28 6.51
CA GLN A 126 -19.87 -16.55 6.77
C GLN A 126 -21.06 -17.13 5.99
N GLN A 127 -20.85 -17.52 4.74
CA GLN A 127 -21.87 -18.16 3.92
C GLN A 127 -22.32 -19.51 4.51
N LYS A 128 -21.39 -20.33 4.99
CA LYS A 128 -21.72 -21.59 5.68
C LYS A 128 -22.51 -21.36 6.96
N ILE A 129 -22.12 -20.36 7.77
CA ILE A 129 -22.84 -19.98 8.98
C ILE A 129 -24.29 -19.59 8.63
N ASN A 130 -24.46 -18.74 7.62
CA ASN A 130 -25.79 -18.28 7.19
C ASN A 130 -26.66 -19.43 6.64
N SER A 131 -26.08 -20.39 5.92
CA SER A 131 -26.84 -21.55 5.43
C SER A 131 -27.28 -22.48 6.55
N MET A 132 -26.47 -22.65 7.60
CA MET A 132 -26.85 -23.43 8.78
C MET A 132 -27.97 -22.74 9.58
N LYS A 133 -27.88 -21.42 9.77
CA LYS A 133 -28.94 -20.64 10.45
C LYS A 133 -30.29 -20.69 9.72
N LYS A 134 -30.30 -20.83 8.40
CA LYS A 134 -31.53 -20.90 7.60
C LYS A 134 -32.17 -22.30 7.60
N LYS A 135 -31.42 -23.34 8.00
CA LYS A 135 -31.89 -24.73 8.04
C LYS A 135 -32.53 -25.11 9.38
N ASN A 136 -32.20 -24.37 10.44
CA ASN A 136 -32.89 -24.41 11.73
C ASN A 136 -34.05 -23.41 11.74
#